data_AF-A0A1H6CWS2-F1
#
_entry.id   AF-A0A1H6CWS2-F1
#
_cell.length_a   1.000
_cell.length_b   1.000
_cell.length_c   1.000
_cell.angle_alpha   90.00
_cell.angle_beta   90.00
_cell.angle_gamma   90.00
#
_symmetry.space_group_name_H-M   'P 1'
#
loop_
_entity.id
_entity.type
_entity.pdbx_description
1 polymer ?
#
loop_
_entity_poly.entity_id
_entity_poly.type
_entity_poly.pdbx_seq_one_letter_code
_entity_poly.pdbx_strand_id
1 'polypeptide(L)'
;MRRYFTLSLACAAALSAAACSGTGQDDAAGGRGGTPSASRTHASAAGGDRNASADRRSATPRTSQSAHDKLLAAASAHMLEQNPPGTHNTPGPRGMFAVNADDVSELFIWETPDNRFCSGSDTADGGWSTTTCTAHASDTAYAPKPGLMNLGGLGGASGANYFFGVDRETLRGVTCNGRPVPYHQVISMAGGRRPVYAFVLPAETGGSVTVTVARGRTTAKEHIELLFGPSSKHPACA
;
A
#
# COMPACT_ATOMS: atom_id res chain seq x y z
N MET A 1 -13.06 2.66 45.50
CA MET A 1 -13.66 3.91 45.03
C MET A 1 -13.28 4.11 43.57
N ARG A 2 -14.22 3.84 42.65
CA ARG A 2 -14.02 3.95 41.19
C ARG A 2 -14.34 5.37 40.74
N ARG A 3 -13.45 6.04 40.02
CA ARG A 3 -13.73 7.27 39.27
C ARG A 3 -13.64 6.95 37.78
N TYR A 4 -14.79 7.00 37.10
CA TYR A 4 -14.90 6.96 35.66
C TYR A 4 -14.71 8.39 35.14
N PHE A 5 -13.78 8.59 34.21
CA PHE A 5 -13.69 9.80 33.40
C PHE A 5 -14.15 9.43 31.98
N THR A 6 -15.38 9.82 31.66
CA THR A 6 -15.93 9.87 30.30
C THR A 6 -15.70 11.27 29.74
N LEU A 7 -14.89 11.37 28.67
CA LEU A 7 -14.80 12.57 27.83
C LEU A 7 -15.38 12.21 26.46
N SER A 8 -16.62 12.63 26.24
CA SER A 8 -17.27 12.63 24.93
C SER A 8 -16.81 13.85 24.15
N LEU A 9 -16.10 13.65 23.05
CA LEU A 9 -15.88 14.69 22.03
C LEU A 9 -16.99 14.56 20.97
N ALA A 10 -17.88 15.55 20.94
CA ALA A 10 -18.80 15.78 19.85
C ALA A 10 -18.09 16.66 18.81
N CYS A 11 -17.94 16.19 17.58
CA CYS A 11 -17.54 17.03 16.46
C CYS A 11 -18.71 17.14 15.47
N ALA A 12 -19.18 18.37 15.29
CA ALA A 12 -20.27 18.72 14.40
C ALA A 12 -19.84 18.58 12.93
N ALA A 13 -20.62 17.85 12.13
CA ALA A 13 -20.50 17.83 10.68
C ALA A 13 -21.30 19.01 10.10
N ALA A 14 -20.62 19.92 9.40
CA ALA A 14 -21.27 20.90 8.55
C ALA A 14 -21.40 20.33 7.13
N LEU A 15 -22.64 20.09 6.70
CA LEU A 15 -23.00 19.78 5.32
C LEU A 15 -22.82 21.01 4.43
N SER A 16 -22.30 20.82 3.23
CA SER A 16 -22.53 21.73 2.11
C SER A 16 -22.69 20.92 0.84
N ALA A 17 -23.94 20.79 0.41
CA ALA A 17 -24.33 20.30 -0.90
C ALA A 17 -24.28 21.45 -1.90
N ALA A 18 -23.61 21.24 -3.03
CA ALA A 18 -23.82 22.04 -4.23
C ALA A 18 -24.16 21.08 -5.37
N ALA A 19 -25.45 21.03 -5.69
CA ALA A 19 -25.98 20.44 -6.89
C ALA A 19 -25.70 21.39 -8.07
N CYS A 20 -25.22 20.86 -9.18
CA CYS A 20 -25.38 21.47 -10.49
C CYS A 20 -25.74 20.36 -11.49
N SER A 21 -27.02 20.29 -11.79
CA SER A 21 -27.59 19.55 -12.91
C SER A 21 -27.18 20.24 -14.21
N GLY A 22 -26.69 19.47 -15.18
CA GLY A 22 -26.44 19.92 -16.54
C GLY A 22 -26.89 18.85 -17.52
N THR A 23 -28.15 18.94 -17.93
CA THR A 23 -28.77 18.19 -19.03
C THR A 23 -28.15 18.62 -20.36
N GLY A 24 -27.79 17.66 -21.22
CA GLY A 24 -27.21 17.92 -22.53
C GLY A 24 -27.29 16.70 -23.44
N GLN A 25 -28.45 16.60 -24.06
CA GLN A 25 -29.03 15.53 -24.87
C GLN A 25 -28.47 15.47 -26.32
N ASP A 26 -28.44 14.24 -26.85
CA ASP A 26 -28.51 13.77 -28.26
C ASP A 26 -27.59 14.35 -29.35
N ASP A 27 -26.83 13.49 -30.05
CA ASP A 27 -27.31 12.93 -31.31
C ASP A 27 -26.38 11.86 -31.93
N ALA A 28 -27.03 10.87 -32.50
CA ALA A 28 -26.46 9.77 -33.26
C ALA A 28 -26.21 10.17 -34.72
N ALA A 29 -25.22 9.55 -35.37
CA ALA A 29 -25.39 8.79 -36.62
C ALA A 29 -24.07 8.55 -37.37
N GLY A 30 -23.83 7.28 -37.72
CA GLY A 30 -23.63 6.87 -39.11
C GLY A 30 -22.27 7.11 -39.77
N GLY A 31 -21.56 6.03 -40.11
CA GLY A 31 -20.47 6.12 -41.08
C GLY A 31 -19.68 4.82 -41.27
N ARG A 32 -20.25 3.86 -42.00
CA ARG A 32 -19.56 2.67 -42.52
C ARG A 32 -18.56 3.04 -43.61
N GLY A 33 -17.41 2.35 -43.63
CA GLY A 33 -16.84 1.78 -44.86
C GLY A 33 -15.49 2.33 -45.32
N GLY A 34 -14.57 1.41 -45.62
CA GLY A 34 -13.56 1.61 -46.67
C GLY A 34 -12.09 1.48 -46.27
N THR A 35 -11.56 0.26 -46.26
CA THR A 35 -10.22 -0.07 -46.79
C THR A 35 -10.43 -1.04 -47.95
N PRO A 36 -9.47 -1.37 -48.84
CA PRO A 36 -8.04 -0.98 -48.91
C PRO A 36 -7.57 -0.56 -50.34
N SER A 37 -6.33 -0.07 -50.49
CA SER A 37 -5.41 -0.52 -51.56
C SER A 37 -4.06 0.21 -51.57
N ALA A 38 -3.07 -0.54 -52.00
CA ALA A 38 -1.64 -0.30 -51.91
C ALA A 38 -1.03 0.39 -53.15
N SER A 39 0.20 0.89 -52.95
CA SER A 39 1.40 0.63 -53.78
C SER A 39 2.12 1.85 -54.35
N ARG A 40 3.34 2.03 -53.81
CA ARG A 40 4.63 2.18 -54.52
C ARG A 40 4.83 3.39 -55.44
N THR A 41 5.77 4.26 -55.05
CA THR A 41 6.76 4.80 -55.99
C THR A 41 8.10 4.97 -55.28
N HIS A 42 9.15 4.43 -55.91
CA HIS A 42 10.55 4.51 -55.54
C HIS A 42 11.10 5.93 -55.78
N ALA A 43 12.03 6.36 -54.92
CA ALA A 43 13.21 7.11 -55.35
C ALA A 43 14.35 6.90 -54.34
N SER A 44 15.40 6.21 -54.77
CA SER A 44 16.70 6.15 -54.09
C SER A 44 17.50 7.40 -54.40
N ALA A 45 18.10 8.00 -53.38
CA ALA A 45 19.30 8.81 -53.53
C ALA A 45 20.22 8.55 -52.33
N ALA A 46 21.44 8.15 -52.66
CA ALA A 46 22.53 7.82 -51.75
C ALA A 46 23.28 9.07 -51.27
N GLY A 47 24.01 8.91 -50.16
CA GLY A 47 24.88 9.91 -49.54
C GLY A 47 24.40 10.16 -48.11
N GLY A 48 24.92 9.49 -47.09
CA GLY A 48 26.33 9.47 -46.73
C GLY A 48 26.53 10.54 -45.67
N ASP A 49 26.40 10.18 -44.40
CA ASP A 49 27.30 10.65 -43.33
C ASP A 49 26.94 10.02 -41.98
N ARG A 50 27.91 9.22 -41.49
CA ARG A 50 28.44 9.25 -40.13
C ARG A 50 27.41 9.14 -38.99
N ASN A 51 27.14 7.89 -38.64
CA ASN A 51 27.43 7.33 -37.31
C ASN A 51 27.52 8.38 -36.17
N ALA A 52 26.36 8.79 -35.65
CA ALA A 52 26.25 9.44 -34.34
C ALA A 52 25.35 8.56 -33.44
N SER A 53 25.69 7.27 -33.36
CA SER A 53 25.28 6.42 -32.24
C SER A 53 26.25 6.65 -31.09
N ALA A 54 26.06 7.74 -30.34
CA ALA A 54 26.77 7.96 -29.09
C ALA A 54 25.87 8.71 -28.09
N ASP A 55 25.58 8.01 -26.99
CA ASP A 55 25.27 8.56 -25.67
C ASP A 55 24.10 9.55 -25.55
N ARG A 56 22.86 9.04 -25.70
CA ARG A 56 21.80 9.40 -24.74
C ARG A 56 21.84 8.39 -23.60
N ARG A 57 22.87 8.49 -22.75
CA ARG A 57 22.78 7.93 -21.40
C ARG A 57 21.70 8.71 -20.69
N SER A 58 20.58 8.05 -20.43
CA SER A 58 19.64 8.41 -19.37
C SER A 58 20.39 8.48 -18.05
N ALA A 59 21.02 9.62 -17.79
CA ALA A 59 21.72 9.93 -16.55
C ALA A 59 20.71 10.46 -15.52
N THR A 60 19.71 9.66 -15.17
CA THR A 60 18.85 9.90 -14.01
C THR A 60 18.35 8.60 -13.37
N PRO A 61 19.24 7.85 -12.68
CA PRO A 61 18.74 6.99 -11.59
C PRO A 61 19.55 7.05 -10.29
N ARG A 62 20.75 7.66 -10.29
CA ARG A 62 21.67 7.56 -9.15
C ARG A 62 21.42 8.61 -8.05
N THR A 63 20.93 9.78 -8.44
CA THR A 63 20.61 10.89 -7.52
C THR A 63 19.33 10.63 -6.74
N SER A 64 18.30 10.06 -7.38
CA SER A 64 17.04 9.68 -6.73
C SER A 64 17.23 8.51 -5.76
N GLN A 65 17.97 7.47 -6.14
CA GLN A 65 18.29 6.36 -5.23
C GLN A 65 19.07 6.86 -4.00
N SER A 66 20.08 7.72 -4.19
CA SER A 66 20.83 8.28 -3.07
C SER A 66 19.99 9.19 -2.17
N ALA A 67 18.96 9.85 -2.69
CA ALA A 67 18.05 10.66 -1.88
C ALA A 67 17.11 9.78 -1.06
N HIS A 68 16.54 8.75 -1.68
CA HIS A 68 15.72 7.74 -1.01
C HIS A 68 16.49 7.00 0.09
N ASP A 69 17.72 6.54 -0.18
CA ASP A 69 18.54 5.85 0.82
C ASP A 69 18.83 6.74 2.04
N LYS A 70 19.01 8.05 1.82
CA LYS A 70 19.17 9.04 2.91
C LYS A 70 17.89 9.25 3.69
N LEU A 71 16.76 9.36 3.00
CA LEU A 71 15.43 9.50 3.59
C LEU A 71 15.12 8.28 4.47
N LEU A 72 15.27 7.07 3.93
CA LEU A 72 15.10 5.83 4.65
C LEU A 72 16.00 5.76 5.88
N ALA A 73 17.28 6.12 5.76
CA ALA A 73 18.21 6.11 6.89
C ALA A 73 17.80 7.09 8.00
N ALA A 74 17.41 8.32 7.64
CA ALA A 74 16.97 9.34 8.59
C ALA A 74 15.65 8.94 9.28
N ALA A 75 14.65 8.52 8.49
CA ALA A 75 13.37 8.05 8.99
C ALA A 75 13.52 6.81 9.90
N SER A 76 14.38 5.87 9.53
CA SER A 76 14.67 4.68 10.35
C SER A 76 15.28 5.07 11.69
N ALA A 77 16.24 6.00 11.69
CA ALA A 77 16.89 6.46 12.92
C ALA A 77 15.90 7.15 13.85
N HIS A 78 15.07 8.05 13.31
CA HIS A 78 14.06 8.76 14.09
C HIS A 78 12.98 7.81 14.64
N MET A 79 12.49 6.87 13.83
CA MET A 79 11.52 5.85 14.31
C MET A 79 12.06 4.98 15.44
N LEU A 80 13.36 4.64 15.41
CA LEU A 80 14.02 3.91 16.49
C LEU A 80 14.19 4.78 17.74
N GLU A 81 14.44 6.08 17.59
CA GLU A 81 14.48 7.03 18.71
C GLU A 81 13.11 7.18 19.38
N GLN A 82 12.03 7.20 18.60
CA GLN A 82 10.65 7.24 19.10
C GLN A 82 10.20 5.93 19.77
N ASN A 83 10.87 4.81 19.45
CA ASN A 83 10.59 3.48 20.00
C ASN A 83 11.84 2.87 20.66
N PRO A 84 12.41 3.52 21.69
CA PRO A 84 13.73 3.18 22.18
C PRO A 84 13.72 1.84 22.94
N PRO A 85 14.86 1.15 23.02
CA PRO A 85 14.99 -0.12 23.72
C PRO A 85 14.45 -0.10 25.14
N GLY A 86 13.68 -1.14 25.50
CA GLY A 86 13.08 -1.29 26.83
C GLY A 86 11.70 -0.64 26.98
N THR A 87 11.19 0.04 25.95
CA THR A 87 9.79 0.49 25.89
C THR A 87 8.86 -0.61 25.37
N HIS A 88 7.58 -0.50 25.69
CA HIS A 88 6.57 -1.46 25.27
C HIS A 88 6.47 -1.64 23.74
N ASN A 89 6.76 -0.61 22.93
CA ASN A 89 6.66 -0.65 21.47
C ASN A 89 8.01 -0.84 20.76
N THR A 90 9.09 -1.12 21.51
CA THR A 90 10.40 -1.39 20.92
C THR A 90 10.29 -2.47 19.83
N PRO A 91 10.96 -2.31 18.67
CA PRO A 91 11.15 -3.39 17.73
C PRO A 91 11.74 -4.64 18.38
N GLY A 92 11.21 -5.81 18.01
CA GLY A 92 11.73 -7.09 18.48
C GLY A 92 13.09 -7.43 17.88
N PRO A 93 13.62 -8.65 18.15
CA PRO A 93 14.95 -9.05 17.70
C PRO A 93 15.17 -9.01 16.19
N ARG A 94 14.09 -9.02 15.39
CA ARG A 94 14.14 -8.91 13.94
C ARG A 94 14.26 -7.46 13.44
N GLY A 95 14.15 -6.50 14.34
CA GLY A 95 14.16 -5.07 14.02
C GLY A 95 12.88 -4.60 13.35
N MET A 96 13.00 -3.41 12.78
CA MET A 96 11.96 -2.71 12.04
C MET A 96 12.19 -2.86 10.54
N PHE A 97 11.10 -2.95 9.77
CA PHE A 97 11.15 -3.16 8.33
C PHE A 97 10.45 -2.03 7.61
N ALA A 98 11.17 -1.39 6.70
CA ALA A 98 10.61 -0.47 5.72
C ALA A 98 9.68 -1.22 4.77
N VAL A 99 8.50 -0.66 4.53
CA VAL A 99 7.50 -1.23 3.64
C VAL A 99 7.49 -0.50 2.31
N ASN A 100 7.46 0.83 2.38
CA ASN A 100 7.33 1.68 1.23
C ASN A 100 7.75 3.09 1.60
N ALA A 101 8.45 3.74 0.68
CA ALA A 101 8.79 5.13 0.79
C ALA A 101 8.17 5.91 -0.37
N ASP A 102 7.74 7.12 -0.04
CA ASP A 102 7.59 8.16 -1.04
C ASP A 102 8.66 9.25 -0.81
N ASP A 103 8.57 10.33 -1.58
CA ASP A 103 9.58 11.39 -1.54
C ASP A 103 9.57 12.19 -0.22
N VAL A 104 8.60 11.94 0.67
CA VAL A 104 8.39 12.72 1.91
C VAL A 104 8.31 11.87 3.17
N SER A 105 8.01 10.58 3.06
CA SER A 105 7.82 9.69 4.21
C SER A 105 8.21 8.24 3.94
N GLU A 106 8.56 7.53 5.02
CA GLU A 106 8.80 6.09 5.03
C GLU A 106 7.81 5.41 5.99
N LEU A 107 7.27 4.27 5.57
CA LEU A 107 6.43 3.43 6.40
C LEU A 107 7.19 2.24 6.93
N PHE A 108 6.93 1.93 8.19
CA PHE A 108 7.60 0.86 8.92
C PHE A 108 6.61 -0.09 9.56
N ILE A 109 6.98 -1.37 9.62
CA ILE A 109 6.30 -2.37 10.43
C ILE A 109 7.29 -3.19 11.25
N TRP A 110 6.84 -3.68 12.41
CA TRP A 110 7.62 -4.57 13.25
C TRP A 110 6.75 -5.44 14.15
N GLU A 111 7.37 -6.51 14.65
CA GLU A 111 6.85 -7.32 15.75
C GLU A 111 7.61 -6.92 17.01
N THR A 112 6.91 -6.60 18.08
CA THR A 112 7.51 -6.32 19.39
C THR A 112 7.99 -7.60 20.08
N PRO A 113 8.85 -7.52 21.11
CA PRO A 113 9.28 -8.69 21.88
C PRO A 113 8.13 -9.50 22.51
N ASP A 114 7.00 -8.85 22.83
CA ASP A 114 5.80 -9.49 23.36
C ASP A 114 4.82 -10.00 22.28
N ASN A 115 5.25 -10.03 21.01
CA ASN A 115 4.50 -10.50 19.84
C ASN A 115 3.28 -9.65 19.49
N ARG A 116 3.35 -8.34 19.64
CA ARG A 116 2.35 -7.40 19.10
C ARG A 116 2.79 -6.92 17.73
N PHE A 117 1.83 -6.66 16.85
CA PHE A 117 2.10 -5.97 15.59
C PHE A 117 2.15 -4.47 15.85
N CYS A 118 3.16 -3.82 15.29
CA CYS A 118 3.25 -2.38 15.24
C CYS A 118 3.51 -1.92 13.81
N SER A 119 3.01 -0.72 13.53
CA SER A 119 3.25 0.01 12.30
C SER A 119 3.49 1.48 12.62
N GLY A 120 4.24 2.17 11.78
CA GLY A 120 4.51 3.58 11.94
C GLY A 120 4.89 4.24 10.63
N SER A 121 4.91 5.56 10.66
CA SER A 121 5.29 6.42 9.55
C SER A 121 6.20 7.51 10.06
N ASP A 122 7.20 7.90 9.28
CA ASP A 122 8.07 9.03 9.64
C ASP A 122 8.40 9.87 8.42
N THR A 123 8.44 11.18 8.59
CA THR A 123 8.86 12.10 7.54
C THR A 123 10.36 12.32 7.57
N ALA A 124 10.97 12.50 6.40
CA ALA A 124 12.43 12.61 6.26
C ALA A 124 13.08 13.75 7.07
N ASP A 125 12.30 14.78 7.39
CA ASP A 125 12.70 15.94 8.17
C ASP A 125 12.53 15.74 9.69
N GLY A 126 12.05 14.57 10.13
CA GLY A 126 11.75 14.26 11.53
C GLY A 126 10.60 15.09 12.11
N GLY A 127 9.83 15.78 11.26
CA GLY A 127 8.77 16.69 11.69
C GLY A 127 7.54 15.99 12.25
N TRP A 128 7.20 14.80 11.73
CA TRP A 128 6.03 14.04 12.17
C TRP A 128 6.27 12.53 12.11
N SER A 129 6.08 11.87 13.25
CA SER A 129 6.12 10.41 13.37
C SER A 129 4.80 9.89 13.91
N THR A 130 4.30 8.78 13.39
CA THR A 130 3.19 8.03 14.00
C THR A 130 3.63 6.62 14.35
N THR A 131 3.09 6.09 15.44
CA THR A 131 3.25 4.69 15.81
C THR A 131 1.90 4.17 16.30
N THR A 132 1.46 3.06 15.75
CA THR A 132 0.27 2.33 16.17
C THR A 132 0.61 0.87 16.36
N CYS A 133 0.23 0.32 17.50
CA CYS A 133 0.43 -1.09 17.84
C CYS A 133 -0.88 -1.74 18.24
N THR A 134 -1.00 -3.04 18.01
CA THR A 134 -2.08 -3.83 18.60
C THR A 134 -1.98 -3.78 20.12
N ALA A 135 -3.13 -3.75 20.80
CA ALA A 135 -3.18 -3.54 22.25
C ALA A 135 -2.58 -4.73 23.01
N HIS A 136 -2.85 -5.94 22.55
CA HIS A 136 -2.44 -7.18 23.20
C HIS A 136 -1.84 -8.18 22.22
N ALA A 137 -0.95 -9.05 22.71
CA ALA A 137 -0.37 -10.14 21.92
C ALA A 137 -1.45 -11.11 21.38
N SER A 138 -2.55 -11.28 22.12
CA SER A 138 -3.69 -12.09 21.70
C SER A 138 -4.34 -11.59 20.41
N ASP A 139 -4.28 -10.28 20.14
CA ASP A 139 -4.89 -9.66 18.96
C ASP A 139 -4.17 -10.08 17.67
N THR A 140 -2.93 -10.55 17.80
CA THR A 140 -2.10 -11.02 16.70
C THR A 140 -1.61 -12.45 16.92
N ALA A 141 -2.23 -13.20 17.82
CA ALA A 141 -1.87 -14.60 18.06
C ALA A 141 -1.98 -15.43 16.76
N TYR A 142 -1.05 -16.35 16.56
CA TYR A 142 -1.06 -17.25 15.40
C TYR A 142 -2.29 -18.17 15.44
N ALA A 143 -3.10 -18.14 14.39
CA ALA A 143 -4.36 -18.85 14.36
C ALA A 143 -4.14 -20.37 14.31
N PRO A 144 -4.93 -21.16 15.06
CA PRO A 144 -4.89 -22.62 14.97
C PRO A 144 -5.48 -23.13 13.64
N LYS A 145 -6.31 -22.32 12.97
CA LYS A 145 -6.96 -22.64 11.70
C LYS A 145 -6.41 -21.78 10.57
N PRO A 146 -6.47 -22.25 9.31
CA PRO A 146 -6.19 -21.43 8.13
C PRO A 146 -7.00 -20.14 8.12
N GLY A 147 -6.37 -19.03 7.72
CA GLY A 147 -7.06 -17.79 7.44
C GLY A 147 -6.17 -16.55 7.45
N LEU A 148 -6.78 -15.44 7.08
CA LEU A 148 -6.18 -14.11 7.08
C LEU A 148 -6.29 -13.40 8.43
N MET A 149 -5.24 -12.64 8.76
CA MET A 149 -5.20 -11.70 9.88
C MET A 149 -5.09 -10.28 9.35
N ASN A 150 -6.11 -9.46 9.58
CA ASN A 150 -6.04 -8.04 9.23
C ASN A 150 -5.16 -7.31 10.23
N LEU A 151 -4.05 -6.73 9.76
CA LEU A 151 -3.10 -5.99 10.59
C LEU A 151 -3.29 -4.47 10.47
N GLY A 152 -4.26 -4.04 9.66
CA GLY A 152 -4.62 -2.65 9.45
C GLY A 152 -3.90 -2.02 8.26
N GLY A 153 -3.67 -0.73 8.35
CA GLY A 153 -2.96 0.01 7.32
C GLY A 153 -2.53 1.38 7.80
N LEU A 154 -1.88 2.13 6.92
CA LEU A 154 -1.43 3.50 7.14
C LEU A 154 -1.60 4.32 5.85
N GLY A 155 -2.12 5.53 5.98
CA GLY A 155 -2.11 6.51 4.89
C GLY A 155 -0.69 7.02 4.62
N GLY A 156 -0.40 7.30 3.36
CA GLY A 156 0.83 7.94 2.90
C GLY A 156 0.53 8.89 1.74
N ALA A 157 1.49 9.72 1.34
CA ALA A 157 1.29 10.69 0.27
C ALA A 157 1.04 10.01 -1.09
N SER A 158 1.59 8.80 -1.27
CA SER A 158 1.42 7.96 -2.45
C SER A 158 0.19 7.04 -2.44
N GLY A 159 -0.59 7.02 -1.36
CA GLY A 159 -1.78 6.18 -1.20
C GLY A 159 -1.90 5.52 0.17
N ALA A 160 -2.90 4.65 0.32
CA ALA A 160 -3.12 3.90 1.55
C ALA A 160 -2.44 2.52 1.47
N ASN A 161 -1.56 2.25 2.44
CA ASN A 161 -0.85 0.99 2.57
C ASN A 161 -1.63 0.08 3.52
N TYR A 162 -1.84 -1.17 3.13
CA TYR A 162 -2.59 -2.15 3.92
C TYR A 162 -1.74 -3.38 4.19
N PHE A 163 -1.88 -3.93 5.39
CA PHE A 163 -1.08 -5.04 5.90
C PHE A 163 -1.98 -6.19 6.32
N PHE A 164 -1.62 -7.40 5.92
CA PHE A 164 -2.30 -8.59 6.41
C PHE A 164 -1.33 -9.77 6.55
N GLY A 165 -1.61 -10.59 7.56
CA GLY A 165 -0.94 -11.87 7.79
C GLY A 165 -1.70 -13.03 7.16
N VAL A 166 -0.98 -14.07 6.80
CA VAL A 166 -1.57 -15.32 6.28
C VAL A 166 -1.16 -16.49 7.17
N ASP A 167 -2.12 -17.13 7.83
CA ASP A 167 -1.85 -18.26 8.72
C ASP A 167 -2.18 -19.58 8.05
N ARG A 168 -1.21 -20.50 8.04
CA ARG A 168 -1.37 -21.89 7.57
C ARG A 168 -1.87 -22.01 6.12
N GLU A 169 -1.64 -20.97 5.33
CA GLU A 169 -2.02 -20.87 3.92
C GLU A 169 -0.89 -20.21 3.12
N THR A 170 -1.02 -20.23 1.80
CA THR A 170 -0.07 -19.55 0.91
C THR A 170 -0.82 -18.55 0.04
N LEU A 171 -0.40 -17.28 0.07
CA LEU A 171 -0.96 -16.24 -0.77
C LEU A 171 -0.72 -16.54 -2.25
N ARG A 172 -1.76 -16.37 -3.07
CA ARG A 172 -1.72 -16.55 -4.53
C ARG A 172 -2.06 -15.28 -5.30
N GLY A 173 -2.82 -14.37 -4.71
CA GLY A 173 -3.19 -13.13 -5.36
C GLY A 173 -4.00 -12.21 -4.46
N VAL A 174 -3.94 -10.92 -4.75
CA VAL A 174 -4.81 -9.90 -4.16
C VAL A 174 -5.52 -9.19 -5.31
N THR A 175 -6.82 -8.95 -5.14
CA THR A 175 -7.63 -8.24 -6.13
C THR A 175 -8.53 -7.20 -5.47
N CYS A 176 -8.67 -6.05 -6.13
CA CYS A 176 -9.56 -4.95 -5.75
C CYS A 176 -10.61 -4.82 -6.86
N ASN A 177 -11.89 -5.04 -6.53
CA ASN A 177 -12.98 -5.11 -7.53
C ASN A 177 -12.66 -6.03 -8.73
N GLY A 178 -12.01 -7.18 -8.47
CA GLY A 178 -11.61 -8.15 -9.49
C GLY A 178 -10.34 -7.79 -10.28
N ARG A 179 -9.79 -6.58 -10.12
CA ARG A 179 -8.52 -6.17 -10.73
C ARG A 179 -7.35 -6.59 -9.85
N PRO A 180 -6.29 -7.23 -10.40
CA PRO A 180 -5.10 -7.57 -9.63
C PRO A 180 -4.45 -6.34 -9.00
N VAL A 181 -4.04 -6.48 -7.73
CA VAL A 181 -3.27 -5.46 -7.01
C VAL A 181 -1.88 -6.03 -6.72
N PRO A 182 -0.79 -5.30 -7.05
CA PRO A 182 0.55 -5.69 -6.67
C PRO A 182 0.67 -5.80 -5.15
N TYR A 183 1.35 -6.85 -4.69
CA TYR A 183 1.63 -7.07 -3.28
C TYR A 183 3.03 -7.65 -3.14
N HIS A 184 3.63 -7.48 -1.96
CA HIS A 184 4.91 -8.08 -1.63
C HIS A 184 4.92 -8.54 -0.18
N GLN A 185 5.74 -9.55 0.13
CA GLN A 185 5.95 -9.99 1.51
C GLN A 185 6.94 -9.04 2.17
N VAL A 186 6.61 -8.56 3.37
CA VAL A 186 7.42 -7.58 4.09
C VAL A 186 8.19 -8.24 5.23
N ILE A 187 7.48 -8.96 6.10
CA ILE A 187 8.06 -9.61 7.28
C ILE A 187 7.48 -11.01 7.47
N SER A 188 8.05 -11.75 8.43
CA SER A 188 7.43 -12.96 8.98
C SER A 188 7.32 -12.82 10.49
N MET A 189 6.09 -12.87 10.99
CA MET A 189 5.73 -12.75 12.41
C MET A 189 5.48 -14.11 13.06
N ALA A 190 5.19 -14.11 14.36
CA ALA A 190 4.81 -15.28 15.14
C ALA A 190 5.87 -16.39 15.05
N GLY A 191 7.13 -16.00 15.31
CA GLY A 191 8.27 -16.91 15.19
C GLY A 191 8.54 -17.36 13.74
N GLY A 192 8.18 -16.54 12.76
CA GLY A 192 8.38 -16.82 11.34
C GLY A 192 7.27 -17.66 10.68
N ARG A 193 6.18 -17.94 11.39
CA ARG A 193 5.08 -18.81 10.92
C ARG A 193 4.00 -18.08 10.13
N ARG A 194 3.91 -16.76 10.29
CA ARG A 194 2.98 -15.89 9.58
C ARG A 194 3.74 -14.97 8.62
N PRO A 195 3.76 -15.23 7.32
CA PRO A 195 4.16 -14.20 6.36
C PRO A 195 3.16 -13.03 6.41
N VAL A 196 3.70 -11.81 6.41
CA VAL A 196 2.92 -10.57 6.35
C VAL A 196 3.16 -9.92 4.99
N TYR A 197 2.08 -9.54 4.34
CA TYR A 197 2.09 -8.92 3.03
C TYR A 197 1.58 -7.49 3.11
N ALA A 198 2.11 -6.65 2.23
CA ALA A 198 1.64 -5.29 2.00
C ALA A 198 1.17 -5.10 0.57
N PHE A 199 0.18 -4.23 0.40
CA PHE A 199 -0.28 -3.70 -0.88
C PHE A 199 -0.71 -2.24 -0.72
N VAL A 200 -0.76 -1.51 -1.83
CA VAL A 200 -1.12 -0.09 -1.85
C VAL A 200 -2.38 0.10 -2.68
N LEU A 201 -3.30 0.92 -2.17
CA LEU A 201 -4.43 1.45 -2.94
C LEU A 201 -4.27 2.97 -3.10
N PRO A 202 -4.76 3.55 -4.21
CA PRO A 202 -4.50 4.95 -4.55
C PRO A 202 -5.15 5.96 -3.61
N ALA A 203 -6.12 5.53 -2.79
CA ALA A 203 -6.79 6.38 -1.82
C ALA A 203 -7.16 5.57 -0.58
N GLU A 204 -7.41 6.29 0.52
CA GLU A 204 -8.06 5.75 1.71
C GLU A 204 -9.51 5.35 1.35
N THR A 205 -9.78 4.04 1.30
CA THR A 205 -11.08 3.53 0.84
C THR A 205 -11.61 2.43 1.75
N GLY A 206 -12.92 2.47 2.00
CA GLY A 206 -13.63 1.41 2.73
C GLY A 206 -14.01 0.25 1.81
N GLY A 207 -14.57 -0.80 2.40
CA GLY A 207 -14.95 -2.04 1.70
C GLY A 207 -13.92 -3.14 1.90
N SER A 208 -13.78 -4.07 0.95
CA SER A 208 -12.84 -5.17 1.07
C SER A 208 -12.11 -5.50 -0.21
N VAL A 209 -10.88 -6.01 -0.07
CA VAL A 209 -10.15 -6.67 -1.15
C VAL A 209 -10.35 -8.17 -1.09
N THR A 210 -10.38 -8.82 -2.24
CA THR A 210 -10.44 -10.29 -2.32
C THR A 210 -9.03 -10.84 -2.40
N VAL A 211 -8.70 -11.72 -1.47
CA VAL A 211 -7.42 -12.42 -1.39
C VAL A 211 -7.63 -13.87 -1.80
N THR A 212 -6.81 -14.35 -2.72
CA THR A 212 -6.80 -15.76 -3.13
C THR A 212 -5.65 -16.47 -2.44
N VAL A 213 -5.95 -17.56 -1.75
CA VAL A 213 -5.00 -18.36 -0.99
C VAL A 213 -5.05 -19.82 -1.42
N ALA A 214 -3.93 -20.53 -1.29
CA ALA A 214 -3.89 -21.99 -1.35
C ALA A 214 -4.01 -22.57 0.06
N ARG A 215 -4.96 -23.49 0.23
CA ARG A 215 -5.25 -24.23 1.45
C ARG A 215 -5.09 -25.73 1.17
N GLY A 216 -3.92 -26.27 1.46
CA GLY A 216 -3.58 -27.63 1.06
C GLY A 216 -3.62 -27.80 -0.46
N ARG A 217 -4.57 -28.58 -0.97
CA ARG A 217 -4.75 -28.83 -2.42
C ARG A 217 -5.84 -27.98 -3.08
N THR A 218 -6.52 -27.11 -2.33
CA THR A 218 -7.58 -26.26 -2.85
C THR A 218 -7.17 -24.80 -2.81
N THR A 219 -7.87 -23.97 -3.59
CA THR A 219 -7.79 -22.51 -3.49
C THR A 219 -9.04 -21.98 -2.82
N ALA A 220 -8.89 -20.99 -1.94
CA ALA A 220 -9.98 -20.28 -1.31
C ALA A 220 -9.91 -18.79 -1.64
N LYS A 221 -11.06 -18.13 -1.62
CA LYS A 221 -11.17 -16.67 -1.64
C LYS A 221 -11.52 -16.21 -0.23
N GLU A 222 -10.76 -15.26 0.27
CA GLU A 222 -10.98 -14.60 1.54
C GLU A 222 -11.02 -13.08 1.32
N HIS A 223 -11.37 -12.35 2.37
CA HIS A 223 -11.55 -10.90 2.30
C HIS A 223 -10.78 -10.20 3.42
N ILE A 224 -10.11 -9.10 3.07
CA ILE A 224 -9.57 -8.14 4.05
C ILE A 224 -10.43 -6.90 3.99
N GLU A 225 -11.04 -6.57 5.13
CA GLU A 225 -11.75 -5.31 5.31
C GLU A 225 -10.75 -4.14 5.37
N LEU A 226 -11.03 -3.10 4.60
CA LEU A 226 -10.22 -1.89 4.56
C LEU A 226 -10.74 -0.92 5.62
N LEU A 227 -9.83 -0.50 6.49
CA LEU A 227 -10.19 0.24 7.71
C LEU A 227 -10.24 1.77 7.52
N PHE A 228 -9.93 2.27 6.33
CA PHE A 228 -9.89 3.71 6.03
C PHE A 228 -11.11 4.13 5.23
N GLY A 229 -11.95 5.04 5.76
CA GLY A 229 -13.08 5.62 5.03
C GLY A 229 -14.46 5.03 5.38
N PRO A 230 -15.55 5.70 4.96
CA PRO A 230 -16.91 5.20 5.17
C PRO A 230 -17.03 3.81 4.54
N SER A 231 -17.85 2.93 5.14
CA SER A 231 -18.10 1.57 4.67
C SER A 231 -18.87 1.55 3.34
N SER A 232 -18.24 2.06 2.28
CA SER A 232 -18.66 1.82 0.90
C SER A 232 -18.50 0.33 0.61
N LYS A 233 -19.47 -0.26 -0.08
CA LYS A 233 -19.39 -1.67 -0.48
C LYS A 233 -18.25 -1.97 -1.47
N HIS A 234 -17.63 -0.92 -2.02
CA HIS A 234 -16.60 -1.01 -3.04
C HIS A 234 -15.41 -0.11 -2.68
N PRO A 235 -14.18 -0.65 -2.64
CA PRO A 235 -12.97 0.15 -2.56
C PRO A 235 -12.71 0.91 -3.85
N ALA A 236 -12.02 2.05 -3.76
CA ALA A 236 -11.47 2.69 -4.96
C ALA A 236 -10.17 1.98 -5.35
N CYS A 237 -10.13 1.51 -6.60
CA CYS A 237 -9.01 0.77 -7.15
C CYS A 237 -8.44 1.56 -8.34
N ALA A 238 -7.12 1.57 -8.50
CA ALA A 238 -6.45 2.10 -9.69
C ALA A 238 -6.72 1.21 -10.91
#